data_AF-A0AAE5CT17-F1
#
_entry.id   AF-A0AAE5CT17-F1
#
_cell.length_a   1.000
_cell.length_b   1.000
_cell.length_c   1.000
_cell.angle_alpha   90.00
_cell.angle_beta   90.00
_cell.angle_gamma   90.00
#
_symmetry.space_group_name_H-M   'P 1'
#
loop_
_entity.id
_entity.type
_entity.pdbx_description
1 polymer ?
#
loop_
_entity_poly.entity_id
_entity_poly.type
_entity_poly.pdbx_seq_one_letter_code
_entity_poly.pdbx_strand_id
1 'polypeptide(L)' 'MRIDELVSQIAAARLRYYRLVLVVGPPGSGKTGILKELSQSQGYLYVNLGLTLSRKLLELPDRTRALRLSRIADAIMDET' A
#
# COMPACT_ATOMS: atom_id res chain seq x y z
N MET A 1 2.09 -17.93 -1.28
CA MET A 1 2.63 -17.02 -2.31
C MET A 1 4.10 -16.84 -2.03
N ARG A 2 4.97 -17.05 -3.02
CA ARG A 2 6.41 -16.82 -2.89
C ARG A 2 6.75 -15.42 -3.39
N ILE A 3 7.83 -14.83 -2.89
CA ILE A 3 8.25 -13.48 -3.32
C ILE A 3 8.54 -13.42 -4.82
N ASP A 4 9.14 -14.47 -5.39
CA ASP A 4 9.45 -14.56 -6.82
C ASP A 4 8.21 -14.49 -7.71
N GLU A 5 7.11 -15.09 -7.25
CA GLU A 5 5.82 -15.06 -7.94
C GLU A 5 5.28 -13.64 -7.99
N LEU A 6 5.35 -12.91 -6.86
CA LEU A 6 4.93 -11.52 -6.78
C LEU A 6 5.80 -10.61 -7.67
N VAL A 7 7.13 -10.81 -7.68
CA VAL A 7 8.05 -10.07 -8.55
C VAL A 7 7.71 -10.29 -10.03
N SER A 8 7.41 -11.53 -10.43
CA SER A 8 6.98 -11.84 -11.80
C SER A 8 5.67 -11.15 -12.17
N GLN A 9 4.68 -11.14 -11.26
CA GLN A 9 3.41 -10.42 -11.49
C GLN A 9 3.61 -8.91 -11.61
N ILE A 10 4.48 -8.31 -10.80
CA ILE A 10 4.84 -6.89 -10.89
C ILE A 10 5.50 -6.60 -12.25
N ALA A 11 6.44 -7.42 -12.69
CA ALA A 11 7.08 -7.28 -13.99
C ALA A 11 6.06 -7.35 -15.14
N ALA A 12 5.12 -8.30 -15.09
CA ALA A 12 4.04 -8.41 -16.07
C ALA A 12 3.09 -7.20 -16.03
N ALA A 13 2.80 -6.65 -14.84
CA ALA A 13 1.93 -5.48 -14.70
C ALA A 13 2.55 -4.22 -15.33
N ARG A 14 3.88 -4.08 -15.33
CA ARG A 14 4.58 -2.92 -15.95
C ARG A 14 4.31 -2.78 -17.45
N LEU A 15 3.99 -3.88 -18.13
CA LEU A 15 3.67 -3.92 -19.57
C LEU A 15 2.21 -3.56 -19.88
N ARG A 16 1.37 -3.36 -18.85
CA ARG A 16 -0.05 -3.04 -19.00
C ARG A 16 -0.30 -1.54 -18.87
N TYR A 17 -1.42 -1.08 -19.44
CA TYR A 17 -1.90 0.30 -19.29
C TYR A 17 -2.16 0.65 -17.81
N TYR A 18 -2.89 -0.21 -17.10
CA TYR A 18 -3.06 -0.13 -15.65
C TYR A 18 -2.07 -1.05 -14.95
N ARG A 19 -1.33 -0.50 -13.98
CA ARG A 19 -0.22 -1.18 -13.28
C ARG A 19 -0.59 -1.46 -11.82
N LEU A 20 -1.67 -2.21 -11.62
CA LEU A 20 -2.16 -2.59 -10.29
C LEU A 20 -1.99 -4.10 -10.08
N VAL A 21 -1.35 -4.47 -8.98
CA VAL A 21 -1.27 -5.86 -8.50
C VAL A 21 -1.97 -5.93 -7.15
N LEU A 22 -2.93 -6.86 -7.02
CA LEU A 22 -3.68 -7.08 -5.79
C LEU A 22 -3.28 -8.42 -5.18
N VAL A 23 -2.82 -8.39 -3.92
CA VAL A 23 -2.51 -9.59 -3.14
C VAL A 23 -3.68 -9.87 -2.20
N VAL A 24 -4.45 -10.92 -2.47
CA VAL A 24 -5.69 -11.26 -1.73
C VAL A 24 -5.53 -12.60 -1.03
N GLY A 25 -6.11 -12.73 0.16
CA GLY A 25 -6.14 -13.98 0.91
C GLY A 25 -6.68 -13.80 2.34
N PRO A 26 -6.99 -14.90 3.05
CA PRO A 26 -7.55 -14.84 4.41
C PRO A 26 -6.65 -14.10 5.43
N PRO A 27 -7.20 -13.59 6.55
CA PRO A 27 -6.38 -13.07 7.65
C PRO A 27 -5.30 -14.06 8.08
N GLY A 28 -4.12 -13.56 8.47
CA GLY A 28 -2.99 -14.40 8.88
C GLY A 28 -2.24 -15.12 7.75
N SER A 29 -2.66 -15.01 6.48
CA SER A 29 -2.02 -15.70 5.34
C SER A 29 -0.63 -15.18 4.92
N GLY A 30 0.02 -14.32 5.72
CA GLY A 30 1.36 -13.81 5.45
C GLY A 30 1.49 -12.64 4.46
N LYS A 31 0.39 -12.08 3.94
CA LYS A 31 0.40 -10.96 2.96
C LYS A 31 1.25 -9.76 3.38
N THR A 32 1.11 -9.33 4.64
CA THR A 32 1.88 -8.21 5.19
C THR A 32 3.37 -8.54 5.27
N GLY A 33 3.71 -9.80 5.58
CA GLY A 33 5.09 -10.26 5.66
C GLY A 33 5.78 -10.19 4.30
N ILE A 34 5.18 -10.79 3.28
CA ILE A 34 5.76 -10.81 1.92
C ILE A 34 5.86 -9.41 1.29
N LEU A 35 4.94 -8.49 1.58
CA LEU A 35 5.06 -7.10 1.11
C LEU A 35 6.21 -6.34 1.80
N LYS A 36 6.46 -6.61 3.08
CA LYS A 36 7.62 -6.04 3.79
C LYS A 36 8.94 -6.62 3.29
N GLU A 37 8.98 -7.94 3.08
CA GLU A 37 10.14 -8.62 2.51
C GLU A 37 10.47 -8.10 1.10
N LEU A 38 9.46 -7.88 0.26
CA LEU A 38 9.61 -7.26 -1.05
C LEU A 38 10.21 -5.86 -0.97
N SER A 39 9.75 -5.03 -0.03
CA SER A 39 10.30 -3.71 0.21
C SER A 39 11.78 -3.77 0.63
N GLN A 40 12.12 -4.65 1.58
CA GLN A 40 13.49 -4.80 2.07
C GLN A 40 14.45 -5.36 1.02
N SER A 41 14.00 -6.33 0.21
CA SER A 41 14.85 -7.03 -0.75
C SER A 41 14.98 -6.34 -2.11
N GLN A 42 13.96 -5.61 -2.55
CA GLN A 42 13.93 -4.98 -3.88
C GLN A 42 13.93 -3.45 -3.82
N GLY A 43 13.97 -2.85 -2.62
CA GLY A 43 14.00 -1.41 -2.43
C GLY A 43 12.68 -0.69 -2.75
N TYR A 44 11.57 -1.43 -2.87
CA TYR A 44 10.26 -0.79 -2.98
C TYR A 44 9.93 -0.06 -1.69
N LEU A 45 9.23 1.05 -1.84
CA LEU A 45 8.63 1.71 -0.70
C LEU A 45 7.50 0.86 -0.10
N TYR A 46 7.49 0.75 1.21
CA TYR A 46 6.40 0.13 1.97
C TYR A 46 5.61 1.19 2.74
N VAL A 47 4.33 1.34 2.41
CA VAL A 47 3.42 2.24 3.12
C VAL A 47 2.30 1.44 3.77
N ASN A 48 2.19 1.53 5.10
CA ASN A 48 0.97 1.16 5.80
C ASN A 48 0.02 2.36 5.76
N LEU A 49 -0.76 2.45 4.68
CA LEU A 49 -1.65 3.59 4.42
C LEU A 49 -2.66 3.77 5.55
N GLY A 50 -3.25 2.68 6.08
CA GLY A 50 -4.22 2.75 7.16
C GLY A 50 -3.65 3.37 8.44
N LEU A 51 -2.45 2.96 8.85
CA LEU A 51 -1.77 3.55 10.02
C LEU A 51 -1.42 5.02 9.79
N THR A 52 -0.90 5.36 8.61
CA THR A 52 -0.47 6.72 8.28
C THR A 52 -1.66 7.67 8.18
N LEU A 53 -2.74 7.24 7.53
CA LEU A 53 -4.02 7.95 7.50
C LEU A 53 -4.58 8.15 8.91
N SER A 54 -4.60 7.09 9.74
CA SER A 54 -5.18 7.17 11.08
C SER A 54 -4.48 8.26 11.91
N ARG A 55 -3.15 8.36 11.83
CA ARG A 55 -2.39 9.43 12.51
C ARG A 55 -2.79 10.83 12.02
N LYS A 56 -2.79 11.07 10.71
CA LYS A 56 -3.15 12.40 10.15
C LYS A 56 -4.63 12.75 10.41
N LEU A 57 -5.53 11.77 10.43
CA LEU A 57 -6.96 11.98 10.67
C LEU A 57 -7.28 12.27 12.15
N LEU A 58 -6.47 11.80 13.10
CA LEU A 58 -6.67 12.08 14.53
C LEU A 58 -6.55 13.58 14.85
N GLU A 59 -5.81 14.35 14.05
CA GLU A 59 -5.67 15.80 14.19
C GLU A 59 -6.91 16.57 13.71
N LEU A 60 -7.87 15.87 13.07
CA LEU A 60 -9.07 16.47 12.52
C LEU A 60 -10.33 16.15 13.35
N PRO A 61 -11.27 17.10 13.45
CA PRO A 61 -12.62 16.82 13.96
C PRO A 61 -13.33 15.76 13.10
N ASP A 62 -14.04 14.83 13.75
CA ASP A 62 -14.71 13.68 13.11
C ASP A 62 -15.50 14.06 11.85
N ARG A 63 -16.27 15.15 11.91
CA ARG A 63 -17.14 15.64 10.83
C ARG A 63 -16.38 15.99 9.54
N THR A 64 -15.08 16.28 9.65
CA THR A 64 -14.23 16.71 8.53
C THR A 64 -13.34 15.60 7.98
N ARG A 65 -13.20 14.48 8.71
CA ARG A 65 -12.27 13.39 8.35
C ARG A 65 -12.58 12.81 6.98
N ALA A 66 -13.85 12.43 6.75
CA ALA A 66 -14.27 11.85 5.47
C ALA A 66 -14.06 12.81 4.29
N LEU A 67 -14.29 14.12 4.49
CA LEU A 67 -14.12 15.15 3.46
C LEU A 67 -12.64 15.41 3.11
N ARG A 68 -11.72 15.13 4.04
CA ARG A 68 -10.27 15.35 3.87
C ARG A 68 -9.51 14.08 3.51
N LEU A 69 -10.13 12.90 3.64
CA LEU A 69 -9.47 11.61 3.51
C LEU A 69 -8.72 11.45 2.17
N SER A 70 -9.37 11.75 1.04
CA SER A 70 -8.74 11.64 -0.27
C SER A 70 -7.50 12.53 -0.38
N ARG A 71 -7.65 13.81 -0.04
CA ARG A 71 -6.54 14.77 -0.06
C ARG A 71 -5.37 14.35 0.83
N ILE A 72 -5.64 13.78 2.00
CA ILE A 72 -4.59 13.28 2.90
C ILE A 72 -3.94 12.03 2.31
N ALA A 73 -4.71 11.13 1.72
CA ALA A 73 -4.17 9.95 1.04
C ALA A 73 -3.25 10.35 -0.12
N ASP A 74 -3.66 11.31 -0.94
CA ASP A 74 -2.85 11.84 -2.05
C ASP A 74 -1.54 12.44 -1.52
N ALA A 75 -1.61 13.28 -0.48
CA ALA A 75 -0.41 13.85 0.15
C ALA A 75 0.54 12.77 0.70
N ILE A 76 0.01 11.67 1.26
CA ILE A 76 0.84 10.54 1.68
C ILE A 76 1.52 9.89 0.47
N MET A 77 0.83 9.72 -0.66
CA MET A 77 1.44 9.13 -1.87
C MET A 77 2.50 10.03 -2.52
N ASP A 78 2.36 11.35 -2.40
CA ASP A 78 3.32 12.32 -2.96
C ASP A 78 4.58 12.49 -2.09
N GLU A 79 4.46 12.31 -0.77
CA GLU A 79 5.56 12.44 0.21
C GLU A 79 6.53 11.25 0.19
N THR A 80 6.17 10.15 -0.48
CA THR A 80 6.83 8.85 -0.30
C THR A 80 7.28 8.23 -1.61
#